data_AF-A0A2A5A1N5-F1
#
_entry.id   AF-A0A2A5A1N5-F1
#
_cell.length_a   1.000
_cell.length_b   1.000
_cell.length_c   1.000
_cell.angle_alpha   90.00
_cell.angle_beta   90.00
_cell.angle_gamma   90.00
#
_symmetry.space_group_name_H-M   'P 1'
#
loop_
_entity.id
_entity.type
_entity.pdbx_description
1 polymer ?
#
loop_
_entity_poly.entity_id
_entity_poly.type
_entity_poly.pdbx_seq_one_letter_code
_entity_poly.pdbx_strand_id
1 'polypeptide(L)'
;MPWCVRKCPYCDFNSHESSTEIPKDAYIQALIKDLQQDLKYVQGRKINSLFFGGGTPSLFSGDHYETLLRAIQLEVDFAPDIEITLEA
;
A
#
# COMPACT_ATOMS: atom_id res chain seq x y z
N MET A 1 2.18 3.47 3.30
CA MET A 1 3.50 3.82 2.74
C MET A 1 4.24 4.76 3.67
N PRO A 2 5.16 4.30 4.54
CA PRO A 2 5.63 5.09 5.69
C PRO A 2 6.83 6.02 5.41
N TRP A 3 7.11 6.41 4.17
CA TRP A 3 8.28 7.25 3.85
C TRP A 3 7.92 8.61 3.28
N CYS A 4 8.71 9.62 3.64
CA CYS A 4 8.68 10.95 3.05
C CYS A 4 10.11 11.33 2.59
N VAL A 5 10.24 12.12 1.52
CA VAL A 5 11.54 12.71 1.12
C VAL A 5 12.05 13.64 2.21
N ARG A 6 11.14 14.38 2.85
CA ARG A 6 11.41 15.21 4.01
C ARG A 6 10.22 15.12 4.96
N LYS A 7 10.46 14.92 6.26
CA LYS A 7 9.39 14.95 7.24
C LYS A 7 9.06 16.39 7.62
N CYS A 8 7.80 16.77 7.47
CA CYS A 8 7.35 18.11 7.89
C CYS A 8 7.40 18.23 9.42
N PRO A 9 7.80 19.38 9.99
CA PRO A 9 7.98 19.54 11.43
C PRO A 9 6.69 19.43 12.24
N TYR A 10 5.53 19.57 11.57
CA TYR A 10 4.20 19.42 12.16
C TYR A 10 3.58 18.03 11.90
N CYS A 11 4.24 17.14 11.17
CA CYS A 11 3.66 15.86 10.77
C CYS A 11 3.72 14.83 11.90
N ASP A 12 2.55 14.42 12.39
CA ASP A 12 2.38 13.39 13.41
C ASP A 12 2.02 12.01 12.84
N PHE A 13 1.98 11.88 11.51
CA PHE A 13 1.81 10.56 10.89
C PHE A 13 3.03 9.69 11.14
N ASN A 14 2.79 8.38 11.27
CA ASN A 14 3.84 7.37 11.31
C ASN A 14 4.52 7.30 9.94
N SER A 15 5.50 8.18 9.79
CA SER A 15 6.27 8.43 8.59
C SER A 15 7.73 8.68 8.97
N HIS A 16 8.62 8.29 8.06
CA HIS A 16 10.04 8.35 8.23
C HIS A 16 10.65 9.16 7.08
N GLU A 17 11.50 10.12 7.42
CA GLU A 17 12.35 10.75 6.44
C GLU A 17 13.35 9.72 5.93
N SER A 18 13.47 9.58 4.61
CA SER A 18 14.47 8.73 3.99
C SER A 18 15.36 9.58 3.09
N SER A 19 16.60 9.77 3.52
CA SER A 19 17.67 10.40 2.74
C SER A 19 18.42 9.39 1.86
N THR A 20 18.09 8.11 1.96
CA THR A 20 18.67 6.99 1.22
C THR A 20 17.64 6.36 0.29
N GLU A 21 18.05 5.37 -0.49
CA GLU A 21 17.13 4.60 -1.33
C GLU A 21 16.08 3.87 -0.49
N ILE A 22 14.81 4.07 -0.82
CA ILE A 22 13.67 3.40 -0.18
C ILE A 22 13.58 1.98 -0.74
N PRO A 23 13.51 0.92 0.09
CA PRO A 23 13.42 -0.47 -0.37
C PRO A 23 11.98 -0.80 -0.83
N LYS A 24 11.52 -0.14 -1.89
CA LYS A 24 10.12 -0.17 -2.36
C LYS A 24 9.69 -1.58 -2.74
N ASP A 25 10.49 -2.30 -3.53
CA ASP A 25 10.18 -3.68 -3.94
C ASP A 25 10.04 -4.62 -2.75
N ALA A 26 11.02 -4.60 -1.84
CA ALA A 26 10.99 -5.43 -0.65
C ALA A 26 9.76 -5.11 0.23
N TYR A 27 9.35 -3.84 0.29
CA TYR A 27 8.16 -3.43 1.01
C TYR A 27 6.86 -3.92 0.35
N ILE A 28 6.74 -3.82 -0.98
CA ILE A 28 5.60 -4.38 -1.72
C ILE A 28 5.48 -5.90 -1.47
N GLN A 29 6.60 -6.63 -1.52
CA GLN A 29 6.60 -8.06 -1.24
C GLN A 29 6.19 -8.37 0.21
N ALA A 30 6.62 -7.55 1.17
CA ALA A 30 6.20 -7.68 2.56
C ALA A 30 4.68 -7.49 2.72
N LEU A 31 4.10 -6.46 2.08
CA LEU A 31 2.65 -6.20 2.10
C LEU A 31 1.84 -7.38 1.52
N ILE A 32 2.31 -7.97 0.41
CA ILE A 32 1.66 -9.13 -0.20
C ILE A 32 1.69 -10.32 0.77
N LYS A 33 2.84 -10.57 1.40
CA LYS A 33 3.01 -11.66 2.37
C LYS A 33 2.15 -11.45 3.63
N ASP A 34 1.99 -10.21 4.07
CA ASP A 34 1.11 -9.88 5.20
C ASP A 34 -0.35 -10.14 4.86
N LEU A 35 -0.81 -9.71 3.67
CA LEU A 35 -2.16 -10.03 3.19
C LEU A 35 -2.41 -11.55 3.16
N GLN A 36 -1.45 -12.33 2.65
CA GLN A 36 -1.54 -13.79 2.57
C GLN A 36 -1.74 -14.44 3.95
N GLN A 37 -1.11 -13.91 5.00
CA GLN A 37 -1.30 -14.39 6.38
C GLN A 37 -2.69 -14.03 6.94
N ASP A 38 -3.25 -12.91 6.46
CA ASP A 38 -4.53 -12.37 6.90
C ASP A 38 -5.74 -12.89 6.09
N LEU A 39 -5.54 -13.69 5.03
CA LEU A 39 -6.63 -14.21 4.19
C LEU A 39 -7.71 -14.96 4.98
N LYS A 40 -7.37 -15.57 6.11
CA LYS A 40 -8.33 -16.21 7.04
C LYS A 40 -9.41 -15.24 7.54
N TYR A 41 -9.13 -13.94 7.59
CA TYR A 41 -10.08 -12.90 8.00
C TYR A 41 -10.98 -12.43 6.87
N VAL A 42 -10.65 -12.70 5.60
CA VAL A 42 -11.42 -12.24 4.45
C VAL A 42 -12.81 -12.90 4.41
N GLN A 43 -12.88 -14.21 4.69
CA GLN A 43 -14.14 -14.96 4.84
C GLN A 43 -15.07 -14.83 3.62
N GLY A 44 -14.49 -14.87 2.41
CA GLY A 44 -15.23 -14.79 1.15
C GLY A 44 -15.82 -13.42 0.81
N ARG A 45 -15.49 -12.38 1.58
CA ARG A 45 -15.87 -11.00 1.26
C ARG A 45 -15.04 -10.46 0.10
N LYS A 46 -15.64 -9.55 -0.66
CA LYS A 46 -14.95 -8.79 -1.70
C LYS A 46 -14.37 -7.50 -1.12
N ILE A 47 -13.35 -6.95 -1.76
CA ILE A 47 -12.80 -5.64 -1.41
C ILE A 47 -13.61 -4.56 -2.13
N ASN A 48 -14.15 -3.62 -1.36
CA ASN A 48 -14.95 -2.49 -1.87
C ASN A 48 -14.14 -1.20 -1.96
N SER A 49 -13.07 -1.05 -1.16
CA SER A 49 -12.21 0.12 -1.19
C SER A 49 -10.77 -0.24 -0.81
N LEU A 50 -9.81 0.38 -1.49
CA LEU A 50 -8.39 0.36 -1.18
C LEU A 50 -7.88 1.79 -1.05
N PHE A 51 -7.32 2.11 0.11
CA PHE A 51 -6.74 3.42 0.39
C PHE A 51 -5.25 3.29 0.69
N PHE A 52 -4.43 4.04 -0.04
CA PHE A 52 -2.99 4.10 0.19
C PHE A 52 -2.61 5.43 0.85
N GLY A 53 -2.31 5.39 2.16
CA GLY A 53 -1.88 6.57 2.92
C GLY A 53 -0.57 6.39 3.69
N GLY A 54 -0.25 7.38 4.53
CA GLY A 54 0.82 7.33 5.53
C GLY A 54 1.81 8.48 5.41
N GLY A 55 3.01 8.20 4.90
CA GLY A 55 3.98 9.20 4.49
C GLY A 55 3.60 9.79 3.14
N THR A 56 4.34 9.44 2.10
CA THR A 56 4.12 9.92 0.74
C THR A 56 3.95 8.73 -0.20
N PRO A 57 2.72 8.22 -0.36
CA PRO A 57 2.43 7.11 -1.29
C PRO A 57 2.94 7.36 -2.70
N SER A 58 2.86 8.61 -3.18
CA SER A 58 3.35 9.05 -4.50
C SER A 58 4.86 8.86 -4.73
N LEU A 59 5.64 8.45 -3.72
CA LEU A 59 7.04 8.01 -3.91
C LEU A 59 7.15 6.63 -4.57
N PHE A 60 6.10 5.82 -4.54
CA PHE A 60 6.07 4.52 -5.22
C PHE A 60 5.65 4.72 -6.68
N SER A 61 6.30 4.01 -7.60
CA SER A 61 5.95 4.12 -9.03
C SER A 61 4.66 3.36 -9.36
N GLY A 62 4.09 3.64 -10.53
CA GLY A 62 2.94 2.90 -11.05
C GLY A 62 3.16 1.39 -11.08
N ASP A 63 4.35 0.92 -11.46
CA ASP A 63 4.69 -0.51 -11.52
C ASP A 63 4.61 -1.20 -10.15
N HIS A 64 4.99 -0.50 -9.07
CA HIS A 64 4.86 -1.02 -7.72
C HIS A 64 3.39 -1.21 -7.35
N TYR A 65 2.54 -0.23 -7.69
CA TYR A 65 1.10 -0.32 -7.46
C TYR A 65 0.43 -1.39 -8.33
N GLU A 66 0.82 -1.51 -9.60
CA GLU A 66 0.33 -2.57 -10.47
C GLU A 66 0.67 -3.95 -9.90
N THR A 67 1.92 -4.15 -9.46
CA THR A 67 2.37 -5.39 -8.83
C THR A 67 1.54 -5.73 -7.60
N LEU A 68 1.34 -4.75 -6.71
CA LEU A 68 0.56 -4.93 -5.50
C LEU A 68 -0.92 -5.22 -5.80
N LEU A 69 -1.56 -4.41 -6.64
CA LEU A 69 -2.99 -4.57 -6.97
C LEU A 69 -3.27 -5.91 -7.66
N ARG A 70 -2.41 -6.35 -8.58
CA ARG A 70 -2.52 -7.67 -9.20
C ARG A 70 -2.42 -8.78 -8.16
N ALA A 71 -1.45 -8.69 -7.25
CA ALA A 71 -1.28 -9.68 -6.18
C ALA A 71 -2.51 -9.72 -5.25
N ILE A 72 -3.04 -8.56 -4.84
CA ILE A 72 -4.26 -8.50 -4.02
C ILE A 72 -5.44 -9.15 -4.76
N GLN A 73 -5.64 -8.81 -6.04
CA GLN A 73 -6.77 -9.33 -6.84
C GLN A 73 -6.71 -10.84 -7.07
N LEU A 74 -5.51 -11.44 -7.09
CA LEU A 74 -5.34 -12.89 -7.21
C LEU A 74 -5.79 -13.63 -5.93
N GLU A 75 -5.69 -12.99 -4.77
CA GLU A 75 -6.01 -13.59 -3.48
C GLU A 75 -7.44 -13.23 -3.01
N VAL A 76 -7.94 -12.06 -3.38
CA VAL A 76 -9.25 -11.55 -2.96
C VAL A 76 -9.95 -10.81 -4.10
N ASP A 77 -11.19 -11.22 -4.39
CA ASP A 77 -12.03 -10.58 -5.41
C ASP A 77 -12.30 -9.10 -5.09
N PHE A 78 -12.26 -8.26 -6.13
CA PHE A 78 -12.71 -6.88 -6.05
C PHE A 78 -14.20 -6.77 -6.36
N ALA A 79 -14.86 -5.82 -5.70
CA ALA A 79 -16.18 -5.38 -6.12
C ALA A 79 -16.09 -4.68 -7.50
N PRO A 80 -17.12 -4.78 -8.37
CA PRO A 80 -17.10 -4.13 -9.69
C PRO A 80 -16.93 -2.61 -9.65
N ASP A 81 -17.35 -1.99 -8.55
CA ASP A 81 -17.33 -0.55 -8.27
C ASP A 81 -16.28 -0.17 -7.21
N ILE A 82 -15.22 -0.97 -7.07
CA ILE A 82 -14.15 -0.74 -6.10
C ILE A 82 -13.59 0.68 -6.20
N GLU A 83 -13.50 1.35 -5.06
CA GLU A 83 -12.80 2.63 -4.93
C GLU A 83 -11.30 2.38 -4.66
N ILE A 84 -10.41 2.98 -5.44
CA ILE A 84 -8.96 2.92 -5.19
C ILE A 84 -8.41 4.34 -5.14
N THR A 85 -7.89 4.74 -3.98
CA THR A 85 -7.44 6.11 -3.71
C THR A 85 -6.04 6.14 -3.09
N LEU A 86 -5.31 7.22 -3.30
CA LEU A 86 -4.00 7.46 -2.68
C LEU A 86 -3.87 8.90 -2.17
N GLU A 87 -3.11 9.08 -1.09
CA GLU A 87 -2.63 10.39 -0.65
C GLU A 87 -1.44 10.82 -1.51
N ALA A 88 -1.40 12.08 -1.94
CA ALA A 88 -0.34 12.65 -2.76
C ALA A 88 0.27 13.90 -2.11
#